data_AF-A0A061J1U4-F1
#
_entry.id   AF-A0A061J1U4-F1
#
_cell.length_a   1.000
_cell.length_b   1.000
_cell.length_c   1.000
_cell.angle_alpha   90.00
_cell.angle_beta   90.00
_cell.angle_gamma   90.00
#
_symmetry.space_group_name_H-M   'P 1'
#
loop_
_entity.id
_entity.type
_entity.pdbx_description
1 polymer ?
#
loop_
_entity_poly.entity_id
_entity_poly.type
_entity_poly.pdbx_seq_one_letter_code
_entity_poly.pdbx_strand_id
1 'polypeptide(L)'
;MPSQHSLNSVRAFLGSVPATSVREDLGLQDVPHSDEGLRRLAADANWSAVLLLAEQLVAEVDADTPQEIAAKLRYTLVQVTAYFSMQRYAAAKKLVDALGDLNSDRFTDPATNESVVPFSLRFIGALLPSYCGTPMETQRRLYALLGECQKHAGGAASAVWGTRLKRVQRALVVSHYQAEQYAEAMRLSEAMISAERYDDEEGADFGVLQQMLQLQRFATLCLRCGNPFLAEDVFRAIAGLNTVDETDDVRQFHRFLLMVNRALWLTFNDKADEAAHIFREVARGTSEFCRGLSTATQPTTVVPTVSSQQLTGATAGLAAVRAQSALCRKAFHQLWVDAATSHVTCIPYEATRSKNPTTVMTGIIDTLEGYLRENPVELLHCDAFLGNSARFYTLEGGAPQKKMELLADMLEVFCFERGCIPPLERMV
;
A
#
# COMPACT_ATOMS: atom_id res chain seq x y z
N MET A 1 0.56 -4.77 -24.22
CA MET A 1 -0.23 -5.87 -23.61
C MET A 1 0.78 -6.64 -22.85
N PRO A 2 0.41 -7.32 -21.75
CA PRO A 2 1.23 -8.42 -21.30
C PRO A 2 1.49 -9.33 -22.51
N SER A 3 2.75 -9.71 -22.73
CA SER A 3 3.11 -10.48 -23.91
C SER A 3 2.24 -11.75 -24.00
N GLN A 4 1.91 -12.20 -25.21
CA GLN A 4 1.14 -13.44 -25.37
C GLN A 4 1.84 -14.63 -24.69
N HIS A 5 3.18 -14.59 -24.65
CA HIS A 5 3.98 -15.54 -23.91
C HIS A 5 3.67 -15.51 -22.41
N SER A 6 3.72 -14.32 -21.79
CA SER A 6 3.43 -14.11 -20.36
C SER A 6 2.00 -14.52 -20.01
N LEU A 7 1.03 -14.18 -20.85
CA LEU A 7 -0.36 -14.61 -20.66
C LEU A 7 -0.51 -16.14 -20.70
N ASN A 8 0.16 -16.80 -21.64
CA ASN A 8 0.11 -18.26 -21.75
C ASN A 8 0.81 -18.93 -20.56
N SER A 9 1.97 -18.39 -20.14
CA SER A 9 2.75 -18.83 -18.97
C SER A 9 1.92 -18.75 -17.69
N VAL A 10 1.31 -17.58 -17.44
CA VAL A 10 0.46 -17.34 -16.26
C VAL A 10 -0.82 -18.17 -16.30
N ARG A 11 -1.45 -18.37 -17.47
CA ARG A 11 -2.61 -19.27 -17.60
C ARG A 11 -2.25 -20.73 -17.33
N ALA A 12 -1.08 -21.19 -17.77
CA ALA A 12 -0.61 -22.54 -17.47
C ALA A 12 -0.41 -22.76 -15.96
N PHE A 13 0.00 -21.71 -15.24
CA PHE A 13 0.23 -21.76 -13.80
C PHE A 13 -1.05 -21.61 -12.95
N LEU A 14 -1.91 -20.64 -13.29
CA LEU A 14 -3.12 -20.31 -12.53
C LEU A 14 -4.36 -21.09 -13.00
N GLY A 15 -4.31 -21.74 -14.16
CA GLY A 15 -5.45 -22.40 -14.81
C GLY A 15 -6.40 -21.40 -15.50
N SER A 16 -6.97 -20.48 -14.73
CA SER A 16 -7.84 -19.40 -15.25
C SER A 16 -7.40 -18.05 -14.71
N VAL A 17 -7.26 -17.05 -15.59
CA VAL A 17 -6.97 -15.67 -15.20
C VAL A 17 -8.23 -14.84 -15.39
N PRO A 18 -8.76 -14.18 -14.34
CA PRO A 18 -9.89 -13.28 -14.50
C PRO A 18 -9.54 -12.18 -15.50
N ALA A 19 -10.34 -12.03 -16.55
CA ALA A 19 -10.07 -11.02 -17.59
C ALA A 19 -10.00 -9.60 -17.03
N THR A 20 -10.76 -9.31 -15.96
CA THR A 20 -10.77 -8.02 -15.26
C THR A 20 -9.53 -7.74 -14.42
N SER A 21 -8.66 -8.74 -14.21
CA SER A 21 -7.41 -8.59 -13.46
C SER A 21 -6.20 -8.46 -14.39
N VAL A 22 -6.38 -8.68 -15.69
CA VAL A 22 -5.32 -8.54 -16.69
C VAL A 22 -5.26 -7.09 -17.14
N ARG A 23 -4.05 -6.53 -17.21
CA ARG A 23 -3.81 -5.20 -17.77
C ARG A 23 -4.29 -5.11 -19.24
N GLU A 24 -5.00 -4.04 -19.56
CA GLU A 24 -5.50 -3.71 -20.90
C GLU A 24 -4.44 -2.90 -21.64
N ASP A 25 -3.98 -3.30 -22.83
CA ASP A 25 -2.91 -2.56 -23.54
C ASP A 25 -3.34 -1.25 -24.15
N LEU A 26 -3.65 -0.30 -23.30
CA LEU A 26 -3.99 1.04 -23.69
C LEU A 26 -2.67 1.75 -24.04
N GLY A 27 -2.46 1.98 -25.33
CA GLY A 27 -1.44 2.88 -25.83
C GLY A 27 -1.94 4.33 -25.84
N LEU A 28 -1.05 5.25 -26.21
CA LEU A 28 -1.37 6.68 -26.34
C LEU A 28 -2.52 6.97 -27.31
N GLN A 29 -2.68 6.13 -28.34
CA GLN A 29 -3.71 6.31 -29.37
C GLN A 29 -5.08 5.82 -28.91
N ASP A 30 -5.14 5.02 -27.85
CA ASP A 30 -6.36 4.38 -27.36
C ASP A 30 -7.07 5.23 -26.29
N VAL A 31 -6.48 6.36 -25.91
CA VAL A 31 -6.97 7.23 -24.84
C VAL A 31 -7.11 8.68 -25.31
N PRO A 32 -8.05 9.46 -24.73
CA PRO A 32 -8.19 10.87 -25.07
C PRO A 32 -6.98 11.68 -24.61
N HIS A 33 -6.58 12.68 -25.40
CA HIS A 33 -5.49 13.60 -25.07
C HIS A 33 -5.90 14.59 -23.96
N SER A 34 -5.98 14.12 -22.71
CA SER A 34 -6.52 14.87 -21.57
C SER A 34 -6.17 14.22 -20.23
N ASP A 35 -6.55 14.86 -19.12
CA ASP A 35 -6.53 14.28 -17.76
C ASP A 35 -7.17 12.89 -17.69
N GLU A 36 -8.23 12.66 -18.45
CA GLU A 36 -8.92 11.36 -18.48
C GLU A 36 -8.07 10.28 -19.13
N GLY A 37 -7.29 10.63 -20.16
CA GLY A 37 -6.35 9.71 -20.77
C GLY A 37 -5.22 9.32 -19.81
N LEU A 38 -4.69 10.28 -19.05
CA LEU A 38 -3.70 10.01 -18.01
C LEU A 38 -4.24 9.03 -16.95
N ARG A 39 -5.50 9.20 -16.51
CA ARG A 39 -6.12 8.28 -15.53
C ARG A 39 -6.28 6.87 -16.08
N ARG A 40 -6.71 6.72 -17.34
CA ARG A 40 -6.86 5.40 -17.97
C ARG A 40 -5.53 4.68 -18.13
N LEU A 41 -4.50 5.37 -18.63
CA LEU A 41 -3.16 4.81 -18.75
C LEU A 41 -2.55 4.46 -17.39
N ALA A 42 -2.76 5.29 -16.37
CA ALA A 42 -2.28 5.02 -15.01
C ALA A 42 -3.03 3.87 -14.34
N ALA A 43 -4.34 3.73 -14.57
CA ALA A 43 -5.14 2.59 -14.11
C ALA A 43 -4.67 1.29 -14.76
N ASP A 44 -4.21 1.35 -16.01
CA ASP A 44 -3.52 0.24 -16.65
C ASP A 44 -2.05 0.10 -16.22
N ALA A 45 -1.48 0.95 -15.37
CA ALA A 45 -0.05 0.94 -15.04
C ALA A 45 0.89 1.03 -16.27
N ASN A 46 0.43 1.62 -17.39
CA ASN A 46 1.27 1.94 -18.55
C ASN A 46 2.04 3.27 -18.32
N TRP A 47 3.00 3.23 -17.40
CA TRP A 47 3.70 4.43 -16.92
C TRP A 47 4.54 5.12 -18.00
N SER A 48 5.03 4.38 -19.00
CA SER A 48 5.72 4.95 -20.16
C SER A 48 4.78 5.83 -21.00
N ALA A 49 3.55 5.36 -21.28
CA ALA A 49 2.55 6.14 -21.99
C ALA A 49 2.04 7.32 -21.13
N VAL A 50 1.83 7.12 -19.82
CA VAL A 50 1.48 8.22 -18.89
C VAL A 50 2.52 9.33 -18.96
N LEU A 51 3.81 8.99 -18.94
CA LEU A 51 4.90 9.97 -19.01
C LEU A 51 4.84 10.77 -20.31
N LEU A 52 4.71 10.09 -21.45
CA LEU A 52 4.65 10.73 -22.77
C LEU A 52 3.44 11.65 -22.93
N LEU A 53 2.25 11.21 -22.51
CA LEU A 53 1.05 12.04 -22.56
C LEU A 53 1.19 13.26 -21.65
N ALA A 54 1.75 13.09 -20.45
CA ALA A 54 1.98 14.21 -19.54
C ALA A 54 3.03 15.20 -20.08
N GLU A 55 4.06 14.73 -20.79
CA GLU A 55 5.01 15.59 -21.53
C GLU A 55 4.34 16.42 -22.62
N GLN A 56 3.43 15.81 -23.39
CA GLN A 56 2.66 16.52 -24.41
C GLN A 56 1.75 17.59 -23.79
N LEU A 57 1.00 17.24 -22.74
CA LEU A 57 0.12 18.17 -22.03
C LEU A 57 0.89 19.31 -21.34
N VAL A 58 2.10 19.08 -20.84
CA VAL A 58 2.97 20.14 -20.31
C VAL A 58 3.42 21.12 -21.41
N ALA A 59 3.68 20.62 -22.61
CA ALA A 59 4.16 21.43 -23.73
C ALA A 59 3.07 22.34 -24.32
N GLU A 60 1.79 21.97 -24.17
CA GLU A 60 0.64 22.76 -24.63
C GLU A 60 0.22 23.87 -23.66
N VAL A 61 0.71 23.84 -22.42
CA VAL A 61 0.36 24.84 -21.39
C VAL A 61 1.38 25.97 -21.39
N ASP A 62 0.95 27.15 -21.83
CA ASP A 62 1.68 28.42 -21.68
C ASP A 62 1.73 28.78 -20.19
N ALA A 63 2.89 29.15 -19.64
CA ALA A 63 3.07 29.31 -18.19
C ALA A 63 2.86 30.77 -17.72
N ASP A 64 1.89 31.46 -18.29
CA ASP A 64 1.74 32.91 -18.17
C ASP A 64 0.75 33.33 -17.08
N THR A 65 -0.22 32.47 -16.76
CA THR A 65 -1.18 32.68 -15.67
C THR A 65 -0.96 31.73 -14.49
N PRO A 66 -1.37 32.10 -13.26
CA PRO A 66 -1.29 31.21 -12.10
C PRO A 66 -2.02 29.87 -12.31
N GLN A 67 -3.14 29.88 -13.05
CA GLN A 67 -3.92 28.69 -13.36
C GLN A 67 -3.16 27.75 -14.31
N GLU A 68 -2.46 28.30 -15.30
CA GLU A 68 -1.63 27.51 -16.19
C GLU A 68 -0.37 26.99 -15.50
N ILE A 69 0.27 27.78 -14.63
CA ILE A 69 1.37 27.31 -13.77
C ILE A 69 0.89 26.13 -12.92
N ALA A 70 -0.30 26.23 -12.31
CA ALA A 70 -0.90 25.14 -11.55
C ALA A 70 -1.15 23.90 -12.43
N ALA A 71 -1.67 24.07 -13.65
CA ALA A 71 -1.87 22.99 -14.60
C ALA A 71 -0.55 22.30 -14.97
N LYS A 72 0.48 23.08 -15.30
CA LYS A 72 1.82 22.59 -15.62
C LYS A 72 2.42 21.79 -14.46
N LEU A 73 2.33 22.30 -13.23
CA LEU A 73 2.80 21.60 -12.03
C LEU A 73 2.02 20.29 -11.76
N ARG A 74 0.72 20.24 -12.06
CA ARG A 74 -0.07 18.99 -11.97
C ARG A 74 0.41 17.95 -12.97
N TYR A 75 0.67 18.33 -14.21
CA TYR A 75 1.24 17.40 -15.19
C TYR A 75 2.68 17.01 -14.86
N THR A 76 3.50 17.93 -14.33
CA THR A 76 4.83 17.58 -13.81
C THR A 76 4.76 16.59 -12.65
N LEU A 77 3.79 16.73 -11.74
CA LEU A 77 3.55 15.72 -10.70
C LEU A 77 3.22 14.34 -11.30
N VAL A 78 2.45 14.28 -12.38
CA VAL A 78 2.16 13.03 -13.09
C VAL A 78 3.44 12.43 -13.70
N GLN A 79 4.29 13.24 -14.35
CA GLN A 79 5.59 12.81 -14.87
C GLN A 79 6.49 12.26 -13.76
N VAL A 80 6.61 12.97 -12.64
CA VAL A 80 7.38 12.53 -11.47
C VAL A 80 6.85 11.20 -10.96
N THR A 81 5.52 11.05 -10.85
CA THR A 81 4.87 9.82 -10.41
C THR A 81 5.17 8.66 -11.37
N ALA A 82 5.09 8.89 -12.68
CA ALA A 82 5.44 7.88 -13.69
C ALA A 82 6.90 7.46 -13.56
N TYR A 83 7.84 8.40 -13.41
CA TYR A 83 9.24 8.08 -13.16
C TYR A 83 9.44 7.27 -11.87
N PHE A 84 8.71 7.56 -10.79
CA PHE A 84 8.72 6.78 -9.56
C PHE A 84 8.24 5.35 -9.77
N SER A 85 7.11 5.17 -10.45
CA SER A 85 6.55 3.85 -10.75
C SER A 85 7.48 3.01 -11.63
N MET A 86 8.24 3.66 -12.51
CA MET A 86 9.30 3.02 -13.32
C MET A 86 10.64 2.90 -12.59
N GLN A 87 10.74 3.29 -11.32
CA GLN A 87 11.97 3.29 -10.51
C GLN A 87 13.12 4.16 -11.09
N ARG A 88 12.78 5.13 -11.95
CA ARG A 88 13.72 6.07 -12.57
C ARG A 88 13.92 7.29 -11.69
N TYR A 89 14.30 7.08 -10.43
CA TYR A 89 14.36 8.11 -9.39
C TYR A 89 15.28 9.29 -9.73
N ALA A 90 16.40 9.03 -10.42
CA ALA A 90 17.31 10.09 -10.86
C ALA A 90 16.66 11.06 -11.87
N ALA A 91 15.81 10.54 -12.77
CA ALA A 91 15.08 11.36 -13.73
C ALA A 91 13.98 12.18 -13.03
N ALA A 92 13.24 11.55 -12.11
CA ALA A 92 12.28 12.24 -11.24
C ALA A 92 12.95 13.37 -10.43
N LYS A 93 14.12 13.10 -9.84
CA LYS A 93 14.90 14.10 -9.10
C LYS A 93 15.31 15.27 -9.99
N LYS A 94 15.86 15.00 -11.18
CA LYS A 94 16.25 16.05 -12.15
C LYS A 94 15.05 16.93 -12.52
N LEU A 95 13.88 16.34 -12.72
CA LEU A 95 12.67 17.06 -13.05
C LEU A 95 12.21 17.97 -11.89
N VAL A 96 12.22 17.47 -10.66
CA VAL A 96 11.89 18.28 -9.46
C VAL A 96 12.93 19.37 -9.20
N ASP A 97 14.23 19.06 -9.34
CA ASP A 97 15.30 20.04 -9.17
C ASP A 97 15.19 21.18 -10.21
N ALA A 98 14.77 20.88 -11.44
CA ALA A 98 14.55 21.86 -12.50
C ALA A 98 13.42 22.84 -12.18
N LEU A 99 12.44 22.43 -11.35
CA LEU A 99 11.43 23.35 -10.84
C LEU A 99 12.02 24.34 -9.83
N GLY A 100 13.17 24.06 -9.21
CA GLY A 100 13.81 24.86 -8.16
C GLY A 100 13.10 24.76 -6.80
N ASP A 101 13.19 25.82 -5.99
CA ASP A 101 12.48 25.88 -4.71
C ASP A 101 10.95 25.92 -4.90
N LEU A 102 10.26 24.88 -4.44
CA LEU A 102 8.80 24.73 -4.50
C LEU A 102 8.06 25.61 -3.48
N ASN A 103 8.78 26.22 -2.55
CA ASN A 103 8.24 27.16 -1.56
C ASN A 103 8.49 28.63 -1.94
N SER A 104 9.05 28.88 -3.12
CA SER A 104 9.29 30.24 -3.64
C SER A 104 7.98 30.96 -3.96
N ASP A 105 7.97 32.28 -3.72
CA ASP A 105 6.84 33.18 -4.01
C ASP A 105 6.38 33.17 -5.48
N ARG A 106 7.23 32.70 -6.41
CA ARG A 106 6.84 32.52 -7.83
C ARG A 106 5.70 31.50 -8.03
N PHE A 107 5.47 30.63 -7.05
CA PHE A 107 4.37 29.67 -7.06
C PHE A 107 3.25 30.06 -6.09
N THR A 108 3.19 31.32 -5.69
CA THR A 108 2.11 31.88 -4.89
C THR A 108 1.16 32.61 -5.83
N ASP A 109 -0.12 32.27 -5.76
CA ASP A 109 -1.16 32.99 -6.49
C ASP A 109 -1.29 34.40 -5.89
N PRO A 110 -1.07 35.47 -6.68
CA PRO A 110 -1.12 36.84 -6.17
C PRO A 110 -2.51 37.25 -5.66
N ALA A 111 -3.58 36.59 -6.09
CA ALA A 111 -4.94 36.92 -5.66
C ALA A 111 -5.29 36.31 -4.30
N THR A 112 -4.90 35.07 -4.06
CA THR A 112 -5.25 34.31 -2.84
C THR A 112 -4.13 34.26 -1.81
N ASN A 113 -2.90 34.60 -2.22
CA ASN A 113 -1.68 34.40 -1.45
C ASN A 113 -1.47 32.93 -1.03
N GLU A 114 -2.09 31.99 -1.76
CA GLU A 114 -1.93 30.55 -1.56
C GLU A 114 -0.95 29.96 -2.58
N SER A 115 -0.30 28.85 -2.22
CA SER A 115 0.59 28.20 -3.18
C SER A 115 -0.19 27.38 -4.20
N VAL A 116 0.15 27.55 -5.47
CA VAL A 116 -0.35 26.73 -6.58
C VAL A 116 0.35 25.37 -6.71
N VAL A 117 1.41 25.12 -5.92
CA VAL A 117 2.13 23.84 -5.94
C VAL A 117 1.28 22.74 -5.29
N PRO A 118 0.98 21.64 -6.00
CA PRO A 118 0.27 20.52 -5.39
C PRO A 118 1.04 19.97 -4.19
N PHE A 119 0.37 19.76 -3.06
CA PHE A 119 0.99 19.16 -1.86
C PHE A 119 1.70 17.85 -2.16
N SER A 120 1.12 17.00 -3.02
CA SER A 120 1.72 15.73 -3.44
C SER A 120 3.08 15.92 -4.12
N LEU A 121 3.29 17.02 -4.86
CA LEU A 121 4.57 17.32 -5.49
C LEU A 121 5.62 17.71 -4.44
N ARG A 122 5.24 18.54 -3.45
CA ARG A 122 6.11 18.85 -2.30
C ARG A 122 6.47 17.60 -1.51
N PHE A 123 5.48 16.74 -1.26
CA PHE A 123 5.66 15.50 -0.53
C PHE A 123 6.61 14.54 -1.26
N ILE A 124 6.42 14.30 -2.55
CA ILE A 124 7.33 13.46 -3.35
C ILE A 124 8.71 14.11 -3.46
N GLY A 125 8.79 15.43 -3.63
CA GLY A 125 10.04 16.20 -3.61
C GLY A 125 10.82 16.09 -2.30
N ALA A 126 10.13 15.87 -1.18
CA ALA A 126 10.73 15.59 0.12
C ALA A 126 11.22 14.13 0.24
N LEU A 127 10.55 13.17 -0.41
CA LEU A 127 10.92 11.76 -0.38
C LEU A 127 12.07 11.42 -1.36
N LEU A 128 12.13 12.06 -2.52
CA LEU A 128 13.11 11.78 -3.58
C LEU A 128 14.58 11.61 -3.12
N PRO A 129 15.11 12.46 -2.22
CA PRO A 129 16.50 12.34 -1.78
C PRO A 129 16.85 10.96 -1.22
N SER A 130 15.98 10.28 -0.45
CA SER A 130 16.26 8.95 0.10
C SER A 130 16.42 7.89 -1.00
N TYR A 131 15.58 7.93 -2.03
CA TYR A 131 15.66 7.06 -3.20
C TYR A 131 16.89 7.33 -4.08
N CYS A 132 17.56 8.46 -3.88
CA CYS A 132 18.83 8.81 -4.51
C CYS A 132 20.03 8.71 -3.56
N GLY A 133 19.88 8.02 -2.42
CA GLY A 133 20.98 7.76 -1.47
C GLY A 133 21.29 8.91 -0.50
N THR A 134 20.37 9.87 -0.33
CA THR A 134 20.52 11.03 0.56
C THR A 134 19.39 11.10 1.61
N PRO A 135 19.29 10.11 2.53
CA PRO A 135 18.16 9.99 3.45
C PRO A 135 18.04 11.13 4.48
N MET A 136 19.16 11.74 4.90
CA MET A 136 19.13 12.88 5.83
C MET A 136 18.48 14.13 5.21
N GLU A 137 18.67 14.32 3.90
CA GLU A 137 18.00 15.41 3.17
C GLU A 137 16.49 15.18 3.11
N THR A 138 16.04 13.92 2.98
CA THR A 138 14.62 13.57 3.07
C THR A 138 14.04 13.94 4.43
N GLN A 139 14.71 13.59 5.54
CA GLN A 139 14.25 13.97 6.88
C GLN A 139 14.12 15.48 7.03
N ARG A 140 15.14 16.25 6.60
CA ARG A 140 15.13 17.71 6.64
C ARG A 140 13.92 18.29 5.90
N ARG A 141 13.66 17.83 4.67
CA ARG A 141 12.53 18.29 3.85
C ARG A 141 11.18 17.86 4.44
N LEU A 142 11.07 16.65 4.97
CA LEU A 142 9.85 16.18 5.62
C LEU A 142 9.53 16.96 6.90
N TYR A 143 10.51 17.32 7.72
CA TYR A 143 10.29 18.18 8.88
C TYR A 143 9.89 19.61 8.49
N ALA A 144 10.46 20.18 7.43
CA ALA A 144 10.01 21.46 6.90
C ALA A 144 8.52 21.39 6.48
N LEU A 145 8.15 20.35 5.74
CA LEU A 145 6.75 20.12 5.32
C LEU A 145 5.82 19.84 6.51
N LEU A 146 6.31 19.16 7.55
CA LEU A 146 5.57 18.93 8.79
C LEU A 146 5.23 20.26 9.48
N GLY A 147 6.21 21.16 9.57
CA GLY A 147 6.02 22.50 10.14
C GLY A 147 5.00 23.34 9.36
N GLU A 148 4.96 23.22 8.02
CA GLU A 148 3.91 23.82 7.20
C GLU A 148 2.53 23.22 7.52
N CYS A 149 2.41 21.90 7.53
CA CYS A 149 1.15 21.23 7.86
C CYS A 149 0.60 21.63 9.25
N GLN A 150 1.48 21.74 10.24
CA GLN A 150 1.09 22.14 11.61
C GLN A 150 0.55 23.57 11.67
N LYS A 151 1.13 24.51 10.92
CA LYS A 151 0.63 25.90 10.84
C LYS A 151 -0.78 25.97 10.27
N HIS A 152 -1.11 25.12 9.31
CA HIS A 152 -2.42 25.11 8.65
C HIS A 152 -3.47 24.22 9.32
N ALA A 153 -3.06 23.29 10.19
CA ALA A 153 -3.98 22.40 10.89
C ALA A 153 -4.84 23.10 11.97
N GLY A 154 -4.43 24.29 12.44
CA GLY A 154 -5.12 25.01 13.53
C GLY A 154 -6.39 25.79 13.16
N GLY A 155 -6.92 25.67 11.92
CA GLY A 155 -8.11 26.40 11.46
C GLY A 155 -9.21 25.51 10.90
N ALA A 156 -10.45 26.01 10.75
CA ALA A 156 -11.64 25.27 10.31
C ALA A 156 -11.54 24.53 8.94
N ALA A 157 -10.50 24.80 8.14
CA ALA A 157 -10.10 24.01 6.96
C ALA A 157 -9.33 22.70 7.32
N SER A 158 -9.50 22.21 8.55
CA SER A 158 -8.59 21.29 9.26
C SER A 158 -8.46 19.89 8.66
N ALA A 159 -9.54 19.28 8.13
CA ALA A 159 -9.53 17.84 7.81
C ALA A 159 -8.49 17.43 6.73
N VAL A 160 -8.35 18.24 5.68
CA VAL A 160 -7.36 17.99 4.60
C VAL A 160 -5.94 18.15 5.13
N TRP A 161 -5.69 19.19 5.93
CA TRP A 161 -4.38 19.43 6.53
C TRP A 161 -4.03 18.41 7.61
N GLY A 162 -4.99 17.92 8.39
CA GLY A 162 -4.84 16.79 9.30
C GLY A 162 -4.44 15.50 8.55
N THR A 163 -5.08 15.22 7.41
CA THR A 163 -4.70 14.08 6.56
C THR A 163 -3.27 14.22 6.01
N ARG A 164 -2.89 15.43 5.55
CA ARG A 164 -1.55 15.74 5.08
C ARG A 164 -0.51 15.62 6.20
N LEU A 165 -0.80 16.13 7.38
CA LEU A 165 0.02 16.02 8.58
C LEU A 165 0.29 14.56 8.90
N LYS A 166 -0.75 13.73 9.01
CA LYS A 166 -0.64 12.28 9.25
C LYS A 166 0.21 11.59 8.17
N ARG A 167 0.05 11.99 6.90
CA ARG A 167 0.86 11.44 5.80
C ARG A 167 2.34 11.77 5.94
N VAL A 168 2.70 13.00 6.32
CA VAL A 168 4.10 13.40 6.57
C VAL A 168 4.68 12.69 7.78
N GLN A 169 3.93 12.59 8.88
CA GLN A 169 4.38 11.87 10.08
C GLN A 169 4.65 10.39 9.77
N ARG A 170 3.78 9.72 9.02
CA ARG A 170 4.01 8.32 8.58
C ARG A 170 5.30 8.18 7.75
N ALA A 171 5.55 9.13 6.84
CA ALA A 171 6.79 9.15 6.06
C ALA A 171 8.03 9.36 6.94
N LEU A 172 7.95 10.22 7.95
CA LEU A 172 9.01 10.42 8.94
C LEU A 172 9.27 9.16 9.76
N VAL A 173 8.24 8.44 10.22
CA VAL A 173 8.42 7.15 10.91
C VAL A 173 9.24 6.18 10.06
N VAL A 174 8.89 6.03 8.78
CA VAL A 174 9.64 5.17 7.84
C VAL A 174 11.07 5.68 7.65
N SER A 175 11.25 7.00 7.51
CA SER A 175 12.58 7.59 7.32
C SER A 175 13.48 7.43 8.54
N HIS A 176 12.97 7.58 9.76
CA HIS A 176 13.71 7.28 10.99
C HIS A 176 14.04 5.81 11.11
N TYR A 177 13.10 4.91 10.79
CA TYR A 177 13.35 3.48 10.79
C TYR A 177 14.47 3.10 9.81
N GLN A 178 14.45 3.62 8.59
CA GLN A 178 15.49 3.39 7.58
C GLN A 178 16.85 3.97 7.96
N ALA A 179 16.86 5.05 8.76
CA ALA A 179 18.07 5.66 9.30
C ALA A 179 18.52 5.05 10.64
N GLU A 180 17.93 3.91 11.05
CA GLU A 180 18.20 3.21 12.31
C GLU A 180 17.94 4.06 13.58
N GLN A 181 17.16 5.12 13.45
CA GLN A 181 16.72 5.99 14.54
C GLN A 181 15.44 5.44 15.18
N TYR A 182 15.51 4.19 15.65
CA TYR A 182 14.34 3.42 16.09
C TYR A 182 13.55 4.05 17.23
N ALA A 183 14.25 4.68 18.19
CA ALA A 183 13.61 5.39 19.30
C ALA A 183 12.72 6.54 18.81
N GLU A 184 13.20 7.29 17.82
CA GLU A 184 12.45 8.42 17.24
C GLU A 184 11.28 7.94 16.38
N ALA A 185 11.45 6.85 15.63
CA ALA A 185 10.36 6.21 14.88
C ALA A 185 9.22 5.76 15.81
N MET A 186 9.55 5.11 16.93
CA MET A 186 8.57 4.68 17.94
C MET A 186 7.90 5.88 18.61
N ARG A 187 8.68 6.87 19.07
CA ARG A 187 8.17 8.08 19.73
C ARG A 187 7.20 8.85 18.84
N LEU A 188 7.53 9.01 17.56
CA LEU A 188 6.64 9.68 16.60
C LEU A 188 5.35 8.89 16.36
N SER A 189 5.45 7.56 16.23
CA SER A 189 4.26 6.70 16.07
C SER A 189 3.35 6.73 17.30
N GLU A 190 3.90 6.75 18.51
CA GLU A 190 3.15 6.86 19.76
C GLU A 190 2.44 8.22 19.89
N ALA A 191 3.15 9.30 19.53
CA ALA A 191 2.57 10.65 19.51
C ALA A 191 1.40 10.75 18.52
N MET A 192 1.50 10.10 17.35
CA MET A 192 0.41 10.02 16.38
C MET A 192 -0.82 9.30 16.94
N ILE A 193 -0.63 8.13 17.57
CA ILE A 193 -1.73 7.35 18.18
C ILE A 193 -2.39 8.15 19.30
N SER A 194 -1.59 8.84 20.10
CA SER A 194 -2.09 9.65 21.22
C SER A 194 -2.94 10.81 20.72
N ALA A 195 -2.50 11.52 19.67
CA ALA A 195 -3.25 12.64 19.10
C ALA A 195 -4.60 12.22 18.52
N GLU A 196 -4.69 11.05 17.87
CA GLU A 196 -5.94 10.57 17.28
C GLU A 196 -7.01 10.27 18.34
N ARG A 197 -6.61 9.78 19.53
CA ARG A 197 -7.55 9.52 20.64
C ARG A 197 -8.26 10.77 21.17
N TYR A 198 -7.69 11.96 20.98
CA TYR A 198 -8.28 13.23 21.43
C TYR A 198 -9.15 13.90 20.37
N ASP A 199 -9.02 13.54 19.09
CA ASP A 199 -9.82 14.09 17.99
C ASP A 199 -11.15 13.32 17.78
N ASP A 200 -11.31 12.16 18.44
CA ASP A 200 -12.45 11.24 18.26
C ASP A 200 -13.74 11.64 19.04
N GLU A 201 -13.78 12.81 19.71
CA GLU A 201 -15.00 13.26 20.42
C GLU A 201 -16.18 13.57 19.47
N GLU A 202 -15.95 13.69 18.15
CA GLU A 202 -16.99 13.83 17.13
C GLU A 202 -16.93 12.73 16.05
N GLY A 203 -17.56 11.58 16.34
CA GLY A 203 -18.29 10.83 15.31
C GLY A 203 -17.50 10.02 14.27
N ALA A 204 -16.43 9.32 14.65
CA ALA A 204 -15.84 8.31 13.78
C ALA A 204 -16.60 6.98 13.87
N ASP A 205 -17.53 6.74 12.93
CA ASP A 205 -17.97 5.39 12.61
C ASP A 205 -16.70 4.51 12.40
N PHE A 206 -16.59 3.38 13.10
CA PHE A 206 -15.45 2.42 13.09
C PHE A 206 -14.22 2.76 13.94
N GLY A 207 -14.37 3.59 14.99
CA GLY A 207 -13.27 3.92 15.91
C GLY A 207 -12.49 2.72 16.44
N VAL A 208 -13.17 1.65 16.87
CA VAL A 208 -12.50 0.44 17.41
C VAL A 208 -11.65 -0.27 16.37
N LEU A 209 -12.14 -0.40 15.12
CA LEU A 209 -11.37 -1.01 14.02
C LEU A 209 -10.15 -0.18 13.65
N GLN A 210 -10.27 1.14 13.59
CA GLN A 210 -9.14 2.02 13.31
C GLN A 210 -8.08 1.95 14.41
N GLN A 211 -8.52 1.94 15.66
CA GLN A 211 -7.66 1.78 16.82
C GLN A 211 -6.91 0.45 16.79
N MET A 212 -7.60 -0.67 16.47
CA MET A 212 -6.96 -1.98 16.27
C MET A 212 -5.86 -1.92 15.21
N LEU A 213 -6.13 -1.32 14.04
CA LEU A 213 -5.17 -1.23 12.94
C LEU A 213 -3.95 -0.36 13.29
N GLN A 214 -4.15 0.74 14.01
CA GLN A 214 -3.07 1.62 14.45
C GLN A 214 -2.17 0.94 15.49
N LEU A 215 -2.78 0.37 16.53
CA LEU A 215 -2.06 -0.36 17.57
C LEU A 215 -1.29 -1.53 16.95
N GLN A 216 -1.88 -2.23 15.98
CA GLN A 216 -1.20 -3.33 15.32
C GLN A 216 0.06 -2.91 14.57
N ARG A 217 -0.03 -1.82 13.81
CA ARG A 217 1.13 -1.26 13.10
C ARG A 217 2.22 -0.84 14.08
N PHE A 218 1.83 -0.26 15.22
CA PHE A 218 2.78 0.15 16.24
C PHE A 218 3.44 -1.04 16.95
N ALA A 219 2.69 -2.08 17.32
CA ALA A 219 3.25 -3.30 17.89
C ALA A 219 4.25 -3.97 16.93
N THR A 220 3.91 -4.01 15.64
CA THR A 220 4.80 -4.53 14.59
C THR A 220 6.07 -3.68 14.46
N LEU A 221 5.96 -2.36 14.52
CA LEU A 221 7.11 -1.46 14.55
C LEU A 221 7.97 -1.73 15.80
N CYS A 222 7.37 -1.88 16.98
CA CYS A 222 8.08 -2.16 18.22
C CYS A 222 8.89 -3.47 18.12
N LEU A 223 8.31 -4.54 17.59
CA LEU A 223 9.03 -5.79 17.34
C LEU A 223 10.21 -5.59 16.37
N ARG A 224 10.00 -4.88 15.26
CA ARG A 224 11.06 -4.60 14.27
C ARG A 224 12.18 -3.72 14.83
N CYS A 225 11.86 -2.82 15.75
CA CYS A 225 12.80 -1.96 16.46
C CYS A 225 13.47 -2.67 17.66
N GLY A 226 13.18 -3.95 17.91
CA GLY A 226 13.77 -4.72 19.01
C GLY A 226 13.21 -4.38 20.40
N ASN A 227 12.00 -3.83 20.49
CA ASN A 227 11.30 -3.55 21.74
C ASN A 227 10.10 -4.50 21.94
N PRO A 228 10.34 -5.77 22.35
CA PRO A 228 9.28 -6.76 22.51
C PRO A 228 8.35 -6.47 23.68
N PHE A 229 8.84 -5.83 24.75
CA PHE A 229 8.02 -5.51 25.93
C PHE A 229 6.92 -4.52 25.57
N LEU A 230 7.27 -3.46 24.85
CA LEU A 230 6.29 -2.48 24.39
C LEU A 230 5.31 -3.11 23.37
N ALA A 231 5.79 -3.99 22.49
CA ALA A 231 4.92 -4.73 21.58
C ALA A 231 3.91 -5.61 22.36
N GLU A 232 4.36 -6.29 23.42
CA GLU A 232 3.51 -7.12 24.26
C GLU A 232 2.43 -6.29 24.98
N ASP A 233 2.82 -5.14 25.55
CA ASP A 233 1.87 -4.22 26.18
C ASP A 233 0.80 -3.74 25.19
N VAL A 234 1.19 -3.44 23.95
CA VAL A 234 0.27 -3.06 22.88
C VAL A 234 -0.62 -4.24 22.46
N PHE A 235 -0.10 -5.48 22.40
CA PHE A 235 -0.93 -6.66 22.15
C PHE A 235 -1.98 -6.88 23.24
N ARG A 236 -1.61 -6.68 24.51
CA ARG A 236 -2.58 -6.72 25.63
C ARG A 236 -3.62 -5.61 25.50
N ALA A 237 -3.21 -4.41 25.08
CA ALA A 237 -4.14 -3.32 24.83
C ALA A 237 -5.15 -3.65 23.72
N ILE A 238 -4.71 -4.27 22.61
CA ILE A 238 -5.59 -4.76 21.54
C ILE A 238 -6.56 -5.82 22.07
N ALA A 239 -6.07 -6.76 22.89
CA ALA A 239 -6.92 -7.80 23.50
C ALA A 239 -7.98 -7.23 24.46
N GLY A 240 -7.69 -6.10 25.12
CA GLY A 240 -8.61 -5.42 26.03
C GLY A 240 -9.63 -4.50 25.36
N LEU A 241 -9.61 -4.34 24.03
CA LEU A 241 -10.60 -3.50 23.33
C LEU A 241 -12.00 -4.14 23.41
N ASN A 242 -12.99 -3.32 23.80
CA ASN A 242 -14.38 -3.76 23.83
C ASN A 242 -14.96 -3.82 22.42
N THR A 243 -15.31 -5.01 21.96
CA THR A 243 -15.93 -5.26 20.65
C THR A 243 -17.36 -5.82 20.77
N VAL A 244 -17.97 -5.79 21.96
CA VAL A 244 -19.30 -6.38 22.21
C VAL A 244 -20.39 -5.72 21.37
N ASP A 245 -20.33 -4.40 21.24
CA ASP A 245 -21.32 -3.58 20.52
C ASP A 245 -20.96 -3.41 19.03
N GLU A 246 -19.87 -4.01 18.58
CA GLU A 246 -19.38 -3.92 17.20
C GLU A 246 -20.05 -4.95 16.28
N THR A 247 -19.93 -4.72 14.97
CA THR A 247 -20.44 -5.66 13.95
C THR A 247 -19.71 -6.99 13.99
N ASP A 248 -20.35 -8.04 13.44
CA ASP A 248 -19.76 -9.38 13.38
C ASP A 248 -18.40 -9.39 12.65
N ASP A 249 -18.31 -8.64 11.55
CA ASP A 249 -17.08 -8.45 10.78
C ASP A 249 -15.93 -7.90 11.64
N VAL A 250 -16.21 -6.90 12.49
CA VAL A 250 -15.21 -6.29 13.38
C VAL A 250 -14.79 -7.25 14.49
N ARG A 251 -15.73 -8.00 15.07
CA ARG A 251 -15.43 -9.03 16.09
C ARG A 251 -14.60 -10.18 15.50
N GLN A 252 -14.93 -10.60 14.29
CA GLN A 252 -14.18 -11.63 13.58
C GLN A 252 -12.78 -11.14 13.20
N PHE A 253 -12.66 -9.88 12.76
CA PHE A 253 -11.37 -9.25 12.51
C PHE A 253 -10.50 -9.22 13.78
N HIS A 254 -11.08 -8.78 14.90
CA HIS A 254 -10.41 -8.76 16.20
C HIS A 254 -9.88 -10.14 16.58
N ARG A 255 -10.68 -11.20 16.42
CA ARG A 255 -10.26 -12.58 16.67
C ARG A 255 -9.04 -12.99 15.85
N PHE A 256 -9.06 -12.75 14.54
CA PHE A 256 -7.91 -13.08 13.69
C PHE A 256 -6.68 -12.22 14.00
N LEU A 257 -6.89 -10.95 14.34
CA LEU A 257 -5.81 -10.05 14.76
C LEU A 257 -5.11 -10.57 16.03
N LEU A 258 -5.87 -11.05 17.02
CA LEU A 258 -5.30 -11.67 18.22
C LEU A 258 -4.48 -12.93 17.89
N MET A 259 -4.94 -13.74 16.93
CA MET A 259 -4.18 -14.90 16.45
C MET A 259 -2.87 -14.48 15.77
N VAL A 260 -2.89 -13.45 14.91
CA VAL A 260 -1.67 -12.90 14.30
C VAL A 260 -0.71 -12.38 15.35
N ASN A 261 -1.19 -11.67 16.36
CA ASN A 261 -0.36 -11.13 17.44
C ASN A 261 0.30 -12.24 18.25
N ARG A 262 -0.45 -13.31 18.52
CA ARG A 262 0.10 -14.51 19.13
C ARG A 262 1.17 -15.15 18.26
N ALA A 263 0.93 -15.28 16.96
CA ALA A 263 1.90 -15.87 16.04
C ALA A 263 3.18 -15.03 15.95
N LEU A 264 3.08 -13.70 15.81
CA LEU A 264 4.22 -12.79 15.82
C LEU A 264 5.04 -12.90 17.11
N TRP A 265 4.37 -12.96 18.26
CA TRP A 265 5.04 -13.17 19.54
C TRP A 265 5.75 -14.52 19.61
N LEU A 266 5.13 -15.59 19.13
CA LEU A 266 5.74 -16.92 19.07
C LEU A 266 6.97 -16.94 18.15
N THR A 267 6.90 -16.32 16.98
CA THR A 267 8.06 -16.16 16.08
C THR A 267 9.21 -15.44 16.78
N PHE A 268 8.93 -14.38 17.54
CA PHE A 268 9.95 -13.65 18.30
C PHE A 268 10.57 -14.50 19.41
N ASN A 269 9.82 -15.44 20.00
CA ASN A 269 10.27 -16.32 21.08
C ASN A 269 10.78 -17.69 20.59
N ASP A 270 11.29 -17.77 19.35
CA ASP A 270 11.87 -19.00 18.76
C ASP A 270 10.89 -20.20 18.70
N LYS A 271 9.59 -19.91 18.61
CA LYS A 271 8.51 -20.90 18.44
C LYS A 271 7.87 -20.76 17.06
N ALA A 272 8.72 -20.72 16.04
CA ALA A 272 8.30 -20.47 14.66
C ALA A 272 7.37 -21.57 14.10
N ASP A 273 7.43 -22.78 14.64
CA ASP A 273 6.55 -23.89 14.29
C ASP A 273 5.12 -23.70 14.79
N GLU A 274 4.96 -23.34 16.06
CA GLU A 274 3.65 -22.95 16.61
C GLU A 274 3.10 -21.73 15.85
N ALA A 275 3.96 -20.76 15.53
CA ALA A 275 3.58 -19.54 14.81
C ALA A 275 3.11 -19.83 13.37
N ALA A 276 3.84 -20.66 12.63
CA ALA A 276 3.52 -21.01 11.25
C ALA A 276 2.16 -21.69 11.12
N HIS A 277 1.81 -22.58 12.06
CA HIS A 277 0.48 -23.18 12.11
C HIS A 277 -0.61 -22.11 12.30
N ILE A 278 -0.42 -21.16 13.21
CA ILE A 278 -1.38 -20.08 13.45
C ILE A 278 -1.50 -19.17 12.22
N PHE A 279 -0.40 -18.78 11.59
CA PHE A 279 -0.44 -17.96 10.37
C PHE A 279 -1.20 -18.64 9.24
N ARG A 280 -1.02 -19.96 9.06
CA ARG A 280 -1.79 -20.75 8.09
C ARG A 280 -3.29 -20.71 8.38
N GLU A 281 -3.67 -20.90 9.64
CA GLU A 281 -5.07 -20.85 10.07
C GLU A 281 -5.70 -19.47 9.85
N VAL A 282 -4.96 -18.39 10.16
CA VAL A 282 -5.40 -17.03 9.87
C VAL A 282 -5.57 -16.83 8.37
N ALA A 283 -4.57 -17.17 7.55
CA ALA A 283 -4.64 -17.00 6.10
C ALA A 283 -5.83 -17.78 5.50
N ARG A 284 -6.09 -19.00 5.95
CA ARG A 284 -7.27 -19.75 5.52
C ARG A 284 -8.57 -19.05 5.93
N GLY A 285 -8.70 -18.71 7.21
CA GLY A 285 -9.93 -18.11 7.74
C GLY A 285 -10.25 -16.73 7.17
N THR A 286 -9.25 -15.90 6.92
CA THR A 286 -9.45 -14.59 6.29
C THR A 286 -9.74 -14.72 4.78
N SER A 287 -9.15 -15.69 4.08
CA SER A 287 -9.47 -16.00 2.67
C SER A 287 -10.93 -16.42 2.51
N GLU A 288 -11.41 -17.33 3.35
CA GLU A 288 -12.81 -17.79 3.37
C GLU A 288 -13.79 -16.63 3.63
N PHE A 289 -13.45 -15.76 4.58
CA PHE A 289 -14.26 -14.59 4.90
C PHE A 289 -14.34 -13.60 3.72
N CYS A 290 -13.21 -13.29 3.09
CA CYS A 290 -13.17 -12.41 1.91
C CYS A 290 -13.97 -12.98 0.72
N ARG A 291 -13.96 -14.30 0.52
CA ARG A 291 -14.78 -14.97 -0.51
C ARG A 291 -16.27 -14.86 -0.17
N GLY A 292 -16.66 -15.10 1.07
CA GLY A 292 -18.05 -14.97 1.54
C GLY A 292 -18.60 -13.56 1.32
N LEU A 293 -17.83 -12.52 1.67
CA LEU A 293 -18.22 -11.12 1.43
C LEU A 293 -18.42 -10.81 -0.06
N SER A 294 -17.56 -11.35 -0.92
CA SER A 294 -17.64 -11.12 -2.38
C SER A 294 -18.90 -11.72 -2.99
N THR A 295 -19.35 -12.88 -2.49
CA THR A 295 -20.62 -13.50 -2.93
C THR A 295 -21.87 -12.75 -2.45
N ALA A 296 -21.81 -12.11 -1.28
CA ALA A 296 -22.93 -11.34 -0.73
C ALA A 296 -23.09 -9.96 -1.38
N THR A 297 -22.06 -9.44 -2.05
CA THR A 297 -22.08 -8.08 -2.64
C THR A 297 -22.45 -8.07 -4.13
N GLN A 298 -22.90 -9.17 -4.75
CA GLN A 298 -23.47 -9.09 -6.09
C GLN A 298 -24.84 -8.38 -6.03
N PRO A 299 -24.98 -7.16 -6.60
CA PRO A 299 -26.29 -6.55 -6.70
C PRO A 299 -27.13 -7.37 -7.68
N THR A 300 -28.27 -7.88 -7.23
CA THR A 300 -29.36 -8.21 -8.14
C THR A 300 -29.61 -7.00 -9.02
N THR A 301 -29.54 -7.19 -10.34
CA THR A 301 -29.79 -6.21 -11.38
C THR A 301 -31.25 -5.76 -11.33
N VAL A 302 -31.59 -4.91 -10.36
CA VAL A 302 -32.83 -4.14 -10.37
C VAL A 302 -32.43 -2.69 -10.59
N VAL A 303 -32.66 -2.26 -11.83
CA VAL A 303 -32.52 -0.88 -12.28
C VAL A 303 -33.34 0.02 -11.35
N PRO A 304 -32.74 1.00 -10.65
CA PRO A 304 -33.51 1.96 -9.88
C PRO A 304 -34.08 3.00 -10.84
N THR A 305 -35.39 2.95 -11.08
CA THR A 305 -36.12 4.02 -11.73
C THR A 305 -36.16 5.26 -10.83
N VAL A 306 -36.06 6.42 -11.48
CA VAL A 306 -35.98 7.76 -10.88
C VAL A 306 -37.31 8.12 -10.23
N SER A 307 -37.56 7.72 -8.98
CA SER A 307 -38.64 8.24 -8.13
C SER A 307 -38.49 7.83 -6.66
N SER A 308 -37.44 8.31 -5.98
CA SER A 308 -37.37 8.31 -4.52
C SER A 308 -36.24 9.19 -4.00
N GLN A 309 -36.33 10.50 -4.29
CA GLN A 309 -35.59 11.53 -3.56
C GLN A 309 -36.52 12.12 -2.51
N GLN A 310 -36.56 11.50 -1.32
CA GLN A 310 -36.98 12.12 -0.07
C GLN A 310 -36.76 11.11 1.07
N LEU A 311 -35.54 11.06 1.63
CA LEU A 311 -35.21 10.43 2.92
C LEU A 311 -33.75 10.78 3.27
N THR A 312 -33.52 11.99 3.78
CA THR A 312 -32.19 12.53 4.13
C THR A 312 -31.61 11.99 5.45
N GLY A 313 -32.28 11.04 6.12
CA GLY A 313 -31.76 10.36 7.33
C GLY A 313 -31.26 8.93 7.11
N ALA A 314 -31.86 8.18 6.17
CA ALA A 314 -31.53 6.76 5.95
C ALA A 314 -30.28 6.58 5.06
N THR A 315 -29.92 7.58 4.27
CA THR A 315 -28.76 7.57 3.37
C THR A 315 -27.43 7.67 4.11
N ALA A 316 -27.38 8.38 5.23
CA ALA A 316 -26.17 8.50 6.06
C ALA A 316 -25.80 7.17 6.73
N GLY A 317 -26.79 6.49 7.36
CA GLY A 317 -26.57 5.17 7.96
C GLY A 317 -26.17 4.09 6.94
N LEU A 318 -26.76 4.10 5.75
CA LEU A 318 -26.38 3.18 4.67
C LEU A 318 -24.97 3.48 4.12
N ALA A 319 -24.58 4.75 4.04
CA ALA A 319 -23.24 5.14 3.60
C ALA A 319 -22.17 4.73 4.62
N ALA A 320 -22.45 4.93 5.92
CA ALA A 320 -21.60 4.47 7.02
C ALA A 320 -21.42 2.95 6.98
N VAL A 321 -22.51 2.17 6.93
CA VAL A 321 -22.44 0.70 6.86
C VAL A 321 -21.63 0.21 5.65
N ARG A 322 -21.77 0.85 4.49
CA ARG A 322 -20.95 0.53 3.30
C ARG A 322 -19.47 0.87 3.50
N ALA A 323 -19.17 2.01 4.13
CA ALA A 323 -17.80 2.40 4.47
C ALA A 323 -17.16 1.43 5.47
N GLN A 324 -17.92 0.94 6.47
CA GLN A 324 -17.49 -0.12 7.39
C GLN A 324 -17.08 -1.36 6.61
N SER A 325 -17.97 -1.84 5.75
CA SER A 325 -17.78 -3.08 5.00
C SER A 325 -16.56 -2.97 4.07
N ALA A 326 -16.34 -1.80 3.47
CA ALA A 326 -15.15 -1.54 2.65
C ALA A 326 -13.86 -1.51 3.47
N LEU A 327 -13.86 -0.85 4.64
CA LEU A 327 -12.70 -0.80 5.54
C LEU A 327 -12.37 -2.17 6.12
N CYS A 328 -13.38 -2.90 6.60
CA CYS A 328 -13.25 -4.29 7.06
C CYS A 328 -12.67 -5.15 5.96
N ARG A 329 -13.24 -5.15 4.75
CA ARG A 329 -12.74 -5.93 3.62
C ARG A 329 -11.26 -5.65 3.36
N LYS A 330 -10.87 -4.37 3.32
CA LYS A 330 -9.46 -3.98 3.15
C LYS A 330 -8.57 -4.47 4.30
N ALA A 331 -9.05 -4.37 5.55
CA ALA A 331 -8.33 -4.84 6.72
C ALA A 331 -8.12 -6.37 6.71
N PHE A 332 -9.16 -7.13 6.34
CA PHE A 332 -9.08 -8.58 6.18
C PHE A 332 -8.13 -8.99 5.04
N HIS A 333 -8.17 -8.30 3.90
CA HIS A 333 -7.21 -8.55 2.82
C HIS A 333 -5.77 -8.28 3.27
N GLN A 334 -5.51 -7.18 3.97
CA GLN A 334 -4.17 -6.92 4.52
C GLN A 334 -3.75 -8.03 5.50
N LEU A 335 -4.64 -8.42 6.41
CA LEU A 335 -4.36 -9.47 7.39
C LEU A 335 -4.08 -10.83 6.72
N TRP A 336 -4.78 -11.12 5.62
CA TRP A 336 -4.53 -12.28 4.78
C TRP A 336 -3.14 -12.24 4.14
N VAL A 337 -2.77 -11.12 3.49
CA VAL A 337 -1.44 -10.95 2.88
C VAL A 337 -0.34 -11.08 3.93
N ASP A 338 -0.49 -10.44 5.08
CA ASP A 338 0.47 -10.48 6.18
C ASP A 338 0.62 -11.91 6.74
N ALA A 339 -0.48 -12.63 6.92
CA ALA A 339 -0.47 -14.01 7.41
C ALA A 339 0.13 -14.99 6.39
N ALA A 340 -0.24 -14.88 5.10
CA ALA A 340 0.30 -15.72 4.04
C ALA A 340 1.83 -15.51 3.89
N THR A 341 2.26 -14.24 3.88
CA THR A 341 3.69 -13.87 3.84
C THR A 341 4.42 -14.43 5.05
N SER A 342 3.88 -14.24 6.25
CA SER A 342 4.50 -14.70 7.50
C SER A 342 4.58 -16.22 7.59
N HIS A 343 3.53 -16.94 7.17
CA HIS A 343 3.53 -18.40 7.11
C HIS A 343 4.67 -18.90 6.22
N VAL A 344 4.77 -18.40 4.98
CA VAL A 344 5.83 -18.80 4.04
C VAL A 344 7.23 -18.53 4.63
N THR A 345 7.42 -17.41 5.34
CA THR A 345 8.70 -17.11 6.00
C THR A 345 9.01 -17.97 7.22
N CYS A 346 8.01 -18.54 7.89
CA CYS A 346 8.20 -19.36 9.09
C CYS A 346 8.45 -20.84 8.78
N ILE A 347 7.94 -21.37 7.66
CA ILE A 347 8.12 -22.79 7.28
C ILE A 347 9.59 -23.26 7.28
N PRO A 348 10.59 -22.48 6.80
CA PRO A 348 11.99 -22.90 6.89
C PRO A 348 12.43 -23.27 8.32
N TYR A 349 11.88 -22.60 9.33
CA TYR A 349 12.21 -22.82 10.74
C TYR A 349 11.50 -24.06 11.32
N GLU A 350 10.30 -24.42 10.83
CA GLU A 350 9.62 -25.70 11.17
C GLU A 350 10.49 -26.92 10.79
N ALA A 351 11.23 -26.79 9.69
CA ALA A 351 11.74 -27.92 8.95
C ALA A 351 13.18 -28.32 9.31
N THR A 352 13.85 -27.52 10.16
CA THR A 352 15.21 -27.76 10.62
C THR A 352 15.37 -28.97 11.55
N ARG A 353 14.26 -29.61 11.98
CA ARG A 353 14.30 -30.68 12.98
C ARG A 353 14.34 -32.13 12.47
N SER A 354 14.18 -32.44 11.18
CA SER A 354 14.29 -33.85 10.70
C SER A 354 14.16 -34.11 9.18
N LYS A 355 13.92 -33.09 8.34
CA LYS A 355 13.59 -33.29 6.92
C LYS A 355 14.78 -32.99 5.99
N ASN A 356 14.86 -33.70 4.87
CA ASN A 356 15.83 -33.40 3.81
C ASN A 356 15.58 -31.96 3.28
N PRO A 357 16.59 -31.08 3.24
CA PRO A 357 16.46 -29.70 2.76
C PRO A 357 15.72 -29.55 1.41
N THR A 358 15.90 -30.50 0.48
CA THR A 358 15.20 -30.47 -0.81
C THR A 358 13.69 -30.62 -0.64
N THR A 359 13.24 -31.57 0.19
CA THR A 359 11.81 -31.78 0.47
C THR A 359 11.19 -30.59 1.17
N VAL A 360 11.94 -29.95 2.06
CA VAL A 360 11.53 -28.72 2.75
C VAL A 360 11.31 -27.61 1.74
N MET A 361 12.27 -27.42 0.83
CA MET A 361 12.21 -26.35 -0.14
C MET A 361 11.06 -26.53 -1.14
N THR A 362 10.85 -27.75 -1.62
CA THR A 362 9.67 -28.08 -2.45
C THR A 362 8.37 -27.73 -1.71
N GLY A 363 8.23 -28.11 -0.44
CA GLY A 363 7.01 -27.80 0.33
C GLY A 363 6.77 -26.30 0.56
N ILE A 364 7.83 -25.51 0.74
CA ILE A 364 7.74 -24.04 0.85
C ILE A 364 7.26 -23.45 -0.48
N ILE A 365 7.84 -23.90 -1.59
CA ILE A 365 7.49 -23.44 -2.94
C ILE A 365 6.05 -23.81 -3.27
N ASP A 366 5.63 -25.04 -3.00
CA ASP A 366 4.25 -25.49 -3.20
C ASP A 366 3.26 -24.63 -2.39
N THR A 367 3.61 -24.28 -1.16
CA THR A 367 2.79 -23.42 -0.29
C THR A 367 2.71 -21.99 -0.83
N LEU A 368 3.85 -21.42 -1.23
CA LEU A 368 3.94 -20.08 -1.81
C LEU A 368 3.10 -19.99 -3.09
N GLU A 369 3.25 -20.97 -3.97
CA GLU A 369 2.48 -21.05 -5.21
C GLU A 369 0.99 -21.30 -4.95
N GLY A 370 0.65 -22.05 -3.90
CA GLY A 370 -0.72 -22.19 -3.43
C GLY A 370 -1.37 -20.84 -3.14
N TYR A 371 -0.67 -19.98 -2.38
CA TYR A 371 -1.15 -18.62 -2.10
C TYR A 371 -1.24 -17.75 -3.36
N LEU A 372 -0.25 -17.81 -4.25
CA LEU A 372 -0.30 -17.11 -5.54
C LEU A 372 -1.51 -17.53 -6.39
N ARG A 373 -1.88 -18.81 -6.39
CA ARG A 373 -3.07 -19.29 -7.10
C ARG A 373 -4.37 -18.78 -6.47
N GLU A 374 -4.39 -18.54 -5.16
CA GLU A 374 -5.58 -18.01 -4.49
C GLU A 374 -5.84 -16.53 -4.80
N ASN A 375 -4.81 -15.69 -4.76
CA ASN A 375 -4.94 -14.25 -5.07
C ASN A 375 -3.58 -13.65 -5.50
N PRO A 376 -3.25 -13.74 -6.80
CA PRO A 376 -1.95 -13.30 -7.30
C PRO A 376 -1.80 -11.78 -7.22
N VAL A 377 -2.87 -11.03 -7.49
CA VAL A 377 -2.82 -9.56 -7.59
C VAL A 377 -2.37 -8.95 -6.27
N GLU A 378 -3.03 -9.28 -5.16
CA GLU A 378 -2.69 -8.68 -3.86
C GLU A 378 -1.29 -9.07 -3.36
N LEU A 379 -0.89 -10.33 -3.58
CA LEU A 379 0.43 -10.83 -3.15
C LEU A 379 1.58 -10.23 -3.94
N LEU A 380 1.40 -10.02 -5.25
CA LEU A 380 2.43 -9.44 -6.11
C LEU A 380 2.66 -7.94 -5.82
N HIS A 381 1.69 -7.26 -5.19
CA HIS A 381 1.86 -5.91 -4.67
C HIS A 381 2.51 -5.86 -3.29
N CYS A 382 2.75 -7.01 -2.64
CA CYS A 382 3.44 -7.08 -1.36
C CYS A 382 4.95 -7.29 -1.57
N ASP A 383 5.76 -6.25 -1.37
CA ASP A 383 7.22 -6.30 -1.53
C ASP A 383 7.88 -7.43 -0.72
N ALA A 384 7.38 -7.67 0.50
CA ALA A 384 7.89 -8.74 1.36
C ALA A 384 7.60 -10.13 0.76
N PHE A 385 6.39 -10.35 0.26
CA PHE A 385 6.02 -11.60 -0.41
C PHE A 385 6.82 -11.80 -1.70
N LEU A 386 6.95 -10.75 -2.51
CA LEU A 386 7.70 -10.78 -3.76
C LEU A 386 9.19 -11.07 -3.52
N GLY A 387 9.81 -10.40 -2.54
CA GLY A 387 11.19 -10.66 -2.15
C GLY A 387 11.42 -12.08 -1.64
N ASN A 388 10.49 -12.61 -0.82
CA ASN A 388 10.56 -14.00 -0.37
C ASN A 388 10.40 -14.99 -1.52
N SER A 389 9.51 -14.71 -2.48
CA SER A 389 9.33 -15.53 -3.69
C SER A 389 10.61 -15.61 -4.52
N ALA A 390 11.25 -14.46 -4.78
CA ALA A 390 12.52 -14.39 -5.50
C ALA A 390 13.62 -15.21 -4.79
N ARG A 391 13.72 -15.09 -3.46
CA ARG A 391 14.68 -15.84 -2.64
C ARG A 391 14.44 -17.34 -2.72
N PHE A 392 13.22 -17.81 -2.48
CA PHE A 392 12.92 -19.24 -2.47
C PHE A 392 13.04 -19.90 -3.84
N TYR A 393 12.62 -19.23 -4.91
CA TYR A 393 12.85 -19.71 -6.28
C TYR A 393 14.33 -19.78 -6.65
N THR A 394 15.15 -18.87 -6.12
CA THR A 394 16.60 -18.91 -6.32
C THR A 394 17.25 -20.07 -5.55
N LEU A 395 16.77 -20.35 -4.33
CA LEU A 395 17.31 -21.40 -3.45
C LEU A 395 16.88 -22.83 -3.83
N GLU A 396 15.84 -23.02 -4.66
CA GLU A 396 15.38 -24.35 -5.11
C GLU A 396 16.47 -25.17 -5.82
N GLY A 397 17.45 -24.51 -6.45
CA GLY A 397 18.59 -25.16 -7.11
C GLY A 397 18.27 -25.97 -8.37
N GLY A 398 16.99 -26.19 -8.69
CA GLY A 398 16.53 -26.95 -9.86
C GLY A 398 16.49 -26.12 -11.15
N ALA A 399 15.47 -25.26 -11.28
CA ALA A 399 15.25 -24.41 -12.46
C ALA A 399 14.95 -22.96 -12.06
N PRO A 400 15.85 -22.28 -11.33
CA PRO A 400 15.60 -20.95 -10.78
C PRO A 400 15.20 -19.97 -11.89
N GLN A 401 15.82 -20.07 -13.06
CA GLN A 401 15.53 -19.20 -14.19
C GLN A 401 14.07 -19.31 -14.65
N LYS A 402 13.48 -20.52 -14.74
CA LYS A 402 12.09 -20.70 -15.18
C LYS A 402 11.08 -20.14 -14.18
N LYS A 403 11.33 -20.32 -12.88
CA LYS A 403 10.45 -19.82 -11.82
C LYS A 403 10.54 -18.28 -11.70
N MET A 404 11.74 -17.73 -11.87
CA MET A 404 11.96 -16.28 -11.92
C MET A 404 11.33 -15.66 -13.18
N GLU A 405 11.41 -16.33 -14.33
CA GLU A 405 10.70 -15.94 -15.55
C GLU A 405 9.17 -15.96 -15.34
N LEU A 406 8.62 -17.02 -14.74
CA LEU A 406 7.21 -17.07 -14.37
C LEU A 406 6.79 -15.92 -13.43
N LEU A 407 7.64 -15.58 -12.45
CA LEU A 407 7.39 -14.46 -11.55
C LEU A 407 7.38 -13.13 -12.31
N ALA A 408 8.32 -12.91 -13.23
CA ALA A 408 8.33 -11.74 -14.11
C ALA A 408 7.10 -11.70 -15.03
N ASP A 409 6.66 -12.84 -15.56
CA ASP A 409 5.45 -12.94 -16.38
C ASP A 409 4.20 -12.57 -15.58
N MET A 410 4.08 -13.04 -14.34
CA MET A 410 2.98 -12.67 -13.45
C MET A 410 2.99 -11.17 -13.13
N LEU A 411 4.16 -10.60 -12.84
CA LEU A 411 4.33 -9.17 -12.63
C LEU A 411 3.93 -8.36 -13.86
N GLU A 412 4.26 -8.82 -15.06
CA GLU A 412 3.85 -8.17 -16.30
C GLU A 412 2.33 -8.18 -16.49
N VAL A 413 1.70 -9.32 -16.19
CA VAL A 413 0.25 -9.52 -16.37
C VAL A 413 -0.57 -8.70 -15.39
N PHE A 414 -0.11 -8.59 -14.13
CA PHE A 414 -0.92 -8.04 -13.04
C PHE A 414 -0.47 -6.67 -12.51
N CYS A 415 0.79 -6.27 -12.67
CA CYS A 415 1.35 -5.16 -11.88
C CYS A 415 2.13 -4.13 -12.71
N PHE A 416 2.92 -4.56 -13.68
CA PHE A 416 3.97 -3.73 -14.30
C PHE A 416 4.02 -3.86 -15.81
N GLU A 417 4.41 -2.80 -16.50
CA GLU A 417 4.97 -2.92 -17.85
C GLU A 417 6.29 -3.72 -17.77
N ARG A 418 6.59 -4.57 -18.77
CA ARG A 418 7.79 -5.43 -18.75
C ARG A 418 9.08 -4.66 -18.45
N GLY A 419 9.25 -3.50 -19.06
CA GLY A 419 10.43 -2.64 -18.86
C GLY A 419 10.52 -1.99 -17.47
N CYS A 420 9.46 -2.09 -16.67
CA CYS A 420 9.33 -1.50 -15.34
C CYS A 420 9.38 -2.54 -14.22
N ILE A 421 9.50 -3.83 -14.55
CA ILE A 421 9.58 -4.90 -13.56
C ILE A 421 10.85 -4.70 -12.71
N PRO A 422 10.76 -4.75 -11.37
CA PRO A 422 11.93 -4.67 -10.51
C PRO A 422 12.94 -5.77 -10.88
N PRO A 423 14.25 -5.49 -10.83
CA PRO A 423 15.26 -6.52 -11.07
C PRO A 423 15.20 -7.57 -9.96
N LEU A 424 14.47 -8.67 -10.22
CA LEU A 424 14.16 -9.70 -9.22
C LEU A 424 15.41 -10.34 -8.63
N GLU A 425 16.48 -10.43 -9.41
CA GLU A 425 17.80 -10.93 -8.96
C GLU A 425 18.43 -10.07 -7.86
N ARG A 426 18.11 -8.76 -7.80
CA ARG A 426 18.59 -7.85 -6.75
C ARG A 426 17.76 -7.91 -5.47
N MET A 427 16.65 -8.66 -5.46
CA MET A 427 15.79 -8.84 -4.30
C MET A 427 16.25 -10.01 -3.41
N VAL A 428 17.12 -10.86 -3.94
CA VAL A 428 17.82 -11.94 -3.22
C VAL A 428 18.98 -11.33 -2.46
#